data_AF-A0A1H8XNM5-F1
#
_entry.id   AF-A0A1H8XNM5-F1
#
_cell.length_a   1.000
_cell.length_b   1.000
_cell.length_c   1.000
_cell.angle_alpha   90.00
_cell.angle_beta   90.00
_cell.angle_gamma   90.00
#
_symmetry.space_group_name_H-M   'P 1'
#
loop_
_entity.id
_entity.type
_entity.pdbx_description
1 polymer ?
#
loop_
_entity_poly.entity_id
_entity_poly.type
_entity_poly.pdbx_seq_one_letter_code
_entity_poly.pdbx_strand_id
1 'polypeptide(L)'
;MAASSDRVVRGELGSADVERLYPGRVARIARGELTYAETGRILTKAGSIDREWRGGDFNGIQYFHFRFPEQGATMAAFLLREGFHRLVPGSLRAPTPEEVEAEWRRLAAQRETILAWARAKKALVEIVQSYRFERRQGAFSYMAHCAAAKTVEQIDGSVEDAMAYAGVCIEWAEREHRDWFWRCAPNHQVL
;
A
#
# COMPACT_ATOMS: atom_id res chain seq x y z
N MET A 1 25.47 -18.97 24.94
CA MET A 1 25.55 -17.55 24.55
C MET A 1 24.52 -17.30 23.47
N ALA A 2 23.37 -16.74 23.84
CA ALA A 2 22.30 -16.42 22.91
C ALA A 2 22.62 -15.07 22.23
N ALA A 3 22.75 -15.07 20.91
CA ALA A 3 22.80 -13.84 20.13
C ALA A 3 21.42 -13.19 20.21
N SER A 4 21.32 -12.03 20.87
CA SER A 4 20.10 -11.25 20.84
C SER A 4 19.84 -10.85 19.40
N SER A 5 18.69 -11.27 18.87
CA SER A 5 18.14 -10.76 17.63
C SER A 5 17.99 -9.25 17.78
N ASP A 6 18.94 -8.50 17.23
CA ASP A 6 18.77 -7.06 17.03
C ASP A 6 17.57 -6.87 16.11
N ARG A 7 16.40 -6.67 16.73
CA ARG A 7 15.30 -5.95 16.10
C ARG A 7 15.91 -4.63 15.67
N VAL A 8 16.20 -4.48 14.39
CA VAL A 8 16.51 -3.18 13.81
C VAL A 8 15.25 -2.34 14.00
N VAL A 9 15.16 -1.62 15.11
CA VAL A 9 14.16 -0.58 15.34
C VAL A 9 14.56 0.57 14.42
N ARG A 10 14.18 0.43 13.15
CA ARG A 10 14.29 1.47 12.14
C ARG A 10 13.34 2.58 12.60
N GLY A 11 13.87 3.63 13.23
CA GLY A 11 13.10 4.68 13.90
C GLY A 11 11.82 5.08 13.16
N GLU A 12 10.78 5.38 13.94
CA GLU A 12 9.43 5.67 13.44
C GLU A 12 9.44 6.94 12.57
N LEU A 13 9.32 6.76 11.26
CA LEU A 13 9.12 7.85 10.31
C LEU A 13 7.64 7.93 9.94
N GLY A 14 7.13 9.14 9.82
CA GLY A 14 5.82 9.35 9.23
C GLY A 14 5.81 9.03 7.73
N SER A 15 4.66 8.68 7.14
CA SER A 15 4.53 8.47 5.68
C SER A 15 5.13 9.64 4.87
N ALA A 16 4.95 10.88 5.34
CA ALA A 16 5.56 12.09 4.76
C ALA A 16 7.09 12.08 4.74
N ASP A 17 7.71 11.68 5.83
CA ASP A 17 9.16 11.56 5.89
C ASP A 17 9.66 10.36 5.08
N VAL A 18 8.88 9.28 5.00
CA VAL A 18 9.23 8.15 4.15
C VAL A 18 9.29 8.58 2.68
N GLU A 19 8.27 9.23 2.13
CA GLU A 19 8.33 9.64 0.71
C GLU A 19 9.37 10.72 0.44
N ARG A 20 9.59 11.66 1.37
CA ARG A 20 10.60 12.71 1.23
C ARG A 20 12.03 12.16 1.29
N LEU A 21 12.30 11.25 2.22
CA LEU A 21 13.65 10.69 2.46
C LEU A 21 13.92 9.44 1.61
N TYR A 22 12.85 8.75 1.16
CA TYR A 22 12.90 7.51 0.38
C TYR A 22 12.01 7.62 -0.88
N PRO A 23 12.36 8.51 -1.83
CA PRO A 23 11.55 8.78 -3.02
C PRO A 23 11.52 7.62 -4.03
N GLY A 24 12.44 6.67 -3.95
CA GLY A 24 12.47 5.47 -4.80
C GLY A 24 11.39 4.48 -4.39
N ARG A 25 10.14 4.72 -4.77
CA ARG A 25 8.99 3.85 -4.46
C ARG A 25 8.79 2.76 -5.51
N VAL A 26 8.63 1.53 -5.06
CA VAL A 26 8.34 0.35 -5.88
C VAL A 26 7.12 -0.37 -5.32
N ALA A 27 6.23 -0.81 -6.20
CA ALA A 27 5.00 -1.50 -5.81
C ALA A 27 5.00 -2.95 -6.30
N ARG A 28 4.47 -3.84 -5.46
CA ARG A 28 4.21 -5.25 -5.77
C ARG A 28 2.74 -5.54 -5.55
N ILE A 29 2.08 -6.19 -6.51
CA ILE A 29 0.71 -6.66 -6.34
C ILE A 29 0.77 -7.86 -5.38
N ALA A 30 0.11 -7.74 -4.22
CA ALA A 30 0.25 -8.63 -3.08
C ALA A 30 -1.09 -9.30 -2.70
N ARG A 31 -1.91 -9.67 -3.70
CA ARG A 31 -3.24 -10.23 -3.46
C ARG A 31 -3.25 -11.69 -3.08
N GLY A 32 -2.26 -12.45 -3.53
CA GLY A 32 -2.07 -13.85 -3.15
C GLY A 32 -0.90 -14.03 -2.19
N GLU A 33 -0.69 -15.28 -1.78
CA GLU A 33 0.28 -15.60 -0.74
C GLU A 33 1.69 -15.81 -1.33
N LEU A 34 2.67 -15.34 -0.58
CA LEU A 34 4.06 -15.76 -0.73
C LEU A 34 4.37 -16.80 0.33
N THR A 35 5.18 -17.78 -0.03
CA THR A 35 5.80 -18.66 0.95
C THR A 35 6.74 -17.86 1.86
N TYR A 36 7.01 -18.38 3.05
CA TYR A 36 7.97 -17.77 3.98
C TYR A 36 9.35 -17.56 3.34
N ALA A 37 9.82 -18.53 2.55
CA ALA A 37 11.09 -18.45 1.84
C ALA A 37 11.11 -17.33 0.79
N GLU A 38 10.02 -17.13 0.05
CA GLU A 38 9.91 -16.04 -0.93
C GLU A 38 9.92 -14.68 -0.25
N THR A 39 9.15 -14.51 0.81
CA THR A 39 9.17 -13.29 1.62
C THR A 39 10.57 -13.02 2.15
N GLY A 40 11.26 -14.04 2.67
CA GLY A 40 12.65 -13.93 3.12
C GLY A 40 13.61 -13.47 2.02
N ARG A 41 13.46 -13.97 0.79
CA ARG A 41 14.26 -13.54 -0.37
C ARG A 41 14.02 -12.08 -0.73
N ILE A 42 12.77 -11.62 -0.73
CA ILE A 42 12.40 -10.23 -0.99
C ILE A 42 13.04 -9.31 0.04
N LEU A 43 12.88 -9.61 1.33
CA LEU A 43 13.41 -8.77 2.41
C LEU A 43 14.94 -8.74 2.40
N THR A 44 15.58 -9.88 2.12
CA THR A 44 17.04 -9.98 1.96
C THR A 44 17.51 -9.12 0.78
N LYS A 45 16.82 -9.19 -0.36
CA LYS A 45 17.16 -8.37 -1.53
C LYS A 45 17.01 -6.89 -1.21
N ALA A 46 15.88 -6.46 -0.64
CA ALA A 46 15.66 -5.07 -0.25
C ALA A 46 16.75 -4.58 0.71
N GLY A 47 17.11 -5.37 1.73
CA GLY A 47 18.18 -5.04 2.68
C GLY A 47 19.58 -4.98 2.05
N SER A 48 19.84 -5.75 0.99
CA SER A 48 21.10 -5.67 0.23
C SER A 48 21.17 -4.45 -0.70
N ILE A 49 20.03 -3.96 -1.19
CA ILE A 49 19.95 -2.74 -2.00
C ILE A 49 20.14 -1.51 -1.12
N ASP A 50 19.43 -1.48 0.02
CA ASP A 50 19.50 -0.40 0.99
C ASP A 50 19.19 -0.95 2.38
N ARG A 51 20.12 -0.86 3.35
CA ARG A 51 19.87 -1.33 4.72
C ARG A 51 18.77 -0.57 5.44
N GLU A 52 18.49 0.66 5.01
CA GLU A 52 17.51 1.56 5.63
C GLU A 52 16.19 1.63 4.87
N TRP A 53 15.98 0.76 3.88
CA TRP A 53 14.72 0.71 3.12
C TRP A 53 13.48 0.69 4.02
N ARG A 54 12.36 1.23 3.53
CA ARG A 54 11.07 1.25 4.24
C ARG A 54 10.03 0.45 3.47
N GLY A 55 9.15 -0.24 4.20
CA GLY A 55 8.10 -1.08 3.63
C GLY A 55 6.73 -0.68 4.14
N GLY A 56 5.70 -1.00 3.36
CA GLY A 56 4.29 -0.80 3.71
C GLY A 56 3.40 -1.75 2.91
N ASP A 57 2.16 -1.94 3.34
CA ASP A 57 1.16 -2.72 2.59
C ASP A 57 -0.21 -2.07 2.75
N PHE A 58 -0.80 -1.70 1.62
CA PHE A 58 -2.12 -1.11 1.62
C PHE A 58 -2.90 -1.53 0.37
N ASN A 59 -4.19 -1.80 0.55
CA ASN A 59 -5.12 -2.10 -0.54
C ASN A 59 -4.64 -3.25 -1.47
N GLY A 60 -3.96 -4.25 -0.89
CA GLY A 60 -3.42 -5.39 -1.62
C GLY A 60 -2.18 -5.07 -2.47
N ILE A 61 -1.54 -3.93 -2.21
CA ILE A 61 -0.28 -3.50 -2.81
C ILE A 61 0.77 -3.35 -1.72
N GLN A 62 1.88 -4.07 -1.88
CA GLN A 62 3.04 -3.92 -1.02
C GLN A 62 4.00 -2.89 -1.62
N TYR A 63 4.46 -1.95 -0.80
CA TYR A 63 5.38 -0.89 -1.19
C TYR A 63 6.77 -1.09 -0.60
N PHE A 64 7.78 -0.76 -1.39
CA PHE A 64 9.18 -0.70 -1.00
C PHE A 64 9.71 0.69 -1.33
N HIS A 65 10.24 1.38 -0.34
CA HIS A 65 10.76 2.73 -0.46
C HIS A 65 12.27 2.73 -0.23
N PHE A 66 12.98 3.33 -1.17
CA PHE A 66 14.43 3.44 -1.21
C PHE A 66 14.86 4.91 -1.31
N ARG A 67 16.08 5.21 -0.84
CA ARG A 67 16.61 6.60 -0.85
C ARG A 67 16.83 7.12 -2.27
N PHE A 68 17.12 6.24 -3.22
CA PHE A 68 17.43 6.61 -4.60
C PHE A 68 16.54 5.86 -5.62
N PRO A 69 16.11 6.51 -6.72
CA PRO A 69 15.29 5.87 -7.76
C PRO A 69 15.92 4.61 -8.36
N GLU A 70 17.25 4.57 -8.54
CA GLU A 70 17.98 3.44 -9.13
C GLU A 70 17.90 2.18 -8.27
N GLN A 71 17.85 2.37 -6.94
CA GLN A 71 17.60 1.29 -5.99
C GLN A 71 16.19 0.72 -6.17
N GLY A 72 15.21 1.59 -6.37
CA GLY A 72 13.85 1.21 -6.73
C GLY A 72 13.80 0.41 -8.03
N ALA A 73 14.43 0.89 -9.10
CA ALA A 73 14.51 0.18 -10.37
C ALA A 73 15.13 -1.23 -10.22
N THR A 74 16.18 -1.35 -9.39
CA THR A 74 16.81 -2.63 -9.06
C THR A 74 15.84 -3.59 -8.38
N MET A 75 15.04 -3.09 -7.43
CA MET A 75 14.04 -3.90 -6.73
C MET A 75 12.89 -4.30 -7.65
N ALA A 76 12.40 -3.39 -8.49
CA ALA A 76 11.33 -3.67 -9.45
C ALA A 76 11.74 -4.77 -10.44
N ALA A 77 12.94 -4.67 -11.01
CA ALA A 77 13.48 -5.68 -11.92
C ALA A 77 13.61 -7.06 -11.25
N PHE A 78 14.03 -7.09 -9.97
CA PHE A 78 14.10 -8.32 -9.18
C PHE A 78 12.71 -8.94 -8.96
N LEU A 79 11.73 -8.15 -8.50
CA LEU A 79 10.37 -8.63 -8.23
C LEU A 79 9.71 -9.23 -9.48
N LEU A 80 9.93 -8.59 -10.64
CA LEU A 80 9.40 -9.05 -11.92
C LEU A 80 10.10 -10.34 -12.38
N ARG A 81 11.44 -10.36 -12.38
CA ARG A 81 12.23 -11.50 -12.85
C ARG A 81 11.96 -12.77 -12.04
N GLU A 82 11.83 -12.64 -10.73
CA GLU A 82 11.61 -13.78 -9.84
C GLU A 82 10.11 -14.14 -9.69
N GLY A 83 9.21 -13.42 -10.37
CA GLY A 83 7.78 -13.72 -10.37
C GLY A 83 7.12 -13.53 -8.99
N PHE A 84 7.51 -12.50 -8.23
CA PHE A 84 7.02 -12.29 -6.86
C PHE A 84 5.71 -11.48 -6.76
N HIS A 85 5.15 -11.05 -7.88
CA HIS A 85 3.78 -10.53 -7.90
C HIS A 85 2.78 -11.66 -7.64
N ARG A 86 1.64 -11.33 -7.04
CA ARG A 86 0.52 -12.26 -6.82
C ARG A 86 -0.78 -11.55 -7.19
N LEU A 87 -1.37 -11.96 -8.31
CA LEU A 87 -2.55 -11.29 -8.88
C LEU A 87 -3.87 -11.86 -8.33
N VAL A 88 -3.90 -13.17 -8.04
CA VAL A 88 -5.09 -13.91 -7.63
C VAL A 88 -5.04 -14.19 -6.13
N PRO A 89 -6.09 -13.83 -5.36
CA PRO A 89 -6.21 -14.20 -3.96
C PRO A 89 -6.09 -15.70 -3.71
N GLY A 90 -5.37 -16.08 -2.65
CA GLY A 90 -5.16 -17.48 -2.27
C GLY A 90 -4.32 -18.31 -3.26
N SER A 91 -3.78 -17.71 -4.32
CA SER A 91 -2.94 -18.40 -5.30
C SER A 91 -1.45 -18.26 -4.99
N LEU A 92 -0.72 -19.39 -5.12
CA LEU A 92 0.74 -19.42 -5.09
C LEU A 92 1.37 -19.24 -6.49
N ARG A 93 0.55 -19.14 -7.55
CA ARG A 93 1.04 -19.06 -8.93
C ARG A 93 1.70 -17.71 -9.19
N ALA A 94 2.95 -17.76 -9.65
CA ALA A 94 3.64 -16.59 -10.18
C ALA A 94 3.05 -16.21 -11.54
N PRO A 95 2.65 -14.94 -11.74
CA PRO A 95 2.20 -14.45 -13.05
C PRO A 95 3.37 -14.20 -13.99
N THR A 96 3.10 -14.15 -15.29
CA THR A 96 4.08 -13.69 -16.29
C THR A 96 4.25 -12.17 -16.22
N PRO A 97 5.36 -11.60 -16.75
CA PRO A 97 5.53 -10.16 -16.83
C PRO A 97 4.39 -9.43 -17.56
N GLU A 98 3.86 -10.03 -18.62
CA GLU A 98 2.75 -9.48 -19.41
C GLU A 98 1.45 -9.46 -18.60
N GLU A 99 1.20 -10.50 -17.80
CA GLU A 99 0.04 -10.55 -16.88
C GLU A 99 0.16 -9.48 -15.79
N VAL A 100 1.36 -9.26 -15.23
CA VAL A 100 1.61 -8.21 -14.23
C VAL A 100 1.35 -6.83 -14.82
N GLU A 101 1.88 -6.58 -16.02
CA GLU A 101 1.71 -5.31 -16.72
C GLU A 101 0.23 -5.06 -17.11
N ALA A 102 -0.46 -6.08 -17.61
CA ALA A 102 -1.89 -5.99 -17.90
C ALA A 102 -2.71 -5.68 -16.64
N GLU A 103 -2.36 -6.30 -15.51
CA GLU A 103 -3.03 -6.05 -14.25
C GLU A 103 -2.78 -4.62 -13.75
N TRP A 104 -1.55 -4.10 -13.85
CA TRP A 104 -1.29 -2.70 -13.51
C TRP A 104 -2.14 -1.72 -14.33
N ARG A 105 -2.29 -1.97 -15.64
CA ARG A 105 -3.19 -1.16 -16.48
C ARG A 105 -4.66 -1.27 -16.05
N ARG A 106 -5.11 -2.49 -15.70
CA ARG A 106 -6.46 -2.70 -15.17
C ARG A 106 -6.69 -1.94 -13.87
N LEU A 107 -5.72 -1.96 -12.94
CA LEU A 107 -5.78 -1.22 -11.68
C LEU A 107 -5.81 0.30 -11.91
N ALA A 108 -5.01 0.81 -12.84
CA ALA A 108 -5.03 2.22 -13.20
C ALA A 108 -6.41 2.64 -13.76
N ALA A 109 -7.01 1.84 -14.64
CA ALA A 109 -8.35 2.09 -15.17
C ALA A 109 -9.42 2.01 -14.06
N GLN A 110 -9.36 0.97 -13.22
CA GLN A 110 -10.29 0.80 -12.10
C GLN A 110 -10.22 1.98 -11.12
N ARG A 111 -9.01 2.46 -10.82
CA ARG A 111 -8.78 3.65 -9.99
C ARG A 111 -9.51 4.87 -10.54
N GLU A 112 -9.39 5.16 -11.83
CA GLU A 112 -10.08 6.30 -12.43
C GLU A 112 -11.60 6.15 -12.40
N THR A 113 -12.13 4.94 -12.63
CA THR A 113 -13.56 4.65 -12.48
C THR A 113 -14.06 4.92 -11.06
N ILE A 114 -13.34 4.43 -10.05
CA ILE A 114 -13.68 4.64 -8.64
C ILE A 114 -13.63 6.13 -8.29
N LEU A 115 -12.59 6.86 -8.72
CA LEU A 115 -12.49 8.29 -8.46
C LEU A 115 -13.60 9.08 -9.17
N ALA A 116 -14.00 8.68 -10.37
CA ALA A 116 -15.14 9.27 -11.06
C ALA A 116 -16.45 9.02 -10.30
N TRP A 117 -16.69 7.80 -9.84
CA TRP A 117 -17.82 7.47 -8.97
C TRP A 117 -17.82 8.32 -7.70
N ALA A 118 -16.68 8.42 -7.02
CA ALA A 118 -16.57 9.13 -5.74
C ALA A 118 -16.82 10.64 -5.92
N ARG A 119 -16.40 11.22 -7.05
CA ARG A 119 -16.74 12.61 -7.43
C ARG A 119 -18.23 12.76 -7.71
N ALA A 120 -18.83 11.87 -8.50
CA ALA A 120 -20.25 11.93 -8.86
C ALA A 120 -21.16 11.81 -7.63
N LYS A 121 -20.80 10.95 -6.67
CA LYS A 121 -21.51 10.77 -5.40
C LYS A 121 -21.13 11.80 -4.32
N LYS A 122 -20.13 12.65 -4.58
CA LYS A 122 -19.52 13.57 -3.60
C LYS A 122 -19.00 12.85 -2.33
N ALA A 123 -18.57 11.60 -2.48
CA ALA A 123 -18.23 10.68 -1.40
C ALA A 123 -16.78 10.77 -0.91
N LEU A 124 -15.88 11.37 -1.70
CA LEU A 124 -14.42 11.39 -1.43
C LEU A 124 -14.08 11.86 -0.01
N VAL A 125 -14.63 13.01 0.41
CA VAL A 125 -14.32 13.60 1.72
C VAL A 125 -14.85 12.73 2.85
N GLU A 126 -16.06 12.22 2.72
CA GLU A 126 -16.72 11.42 3.77
C GLU A 126 -15.97 10.11 4.02
N ILE A 127 -15.66 9.36 2.96
CA ILE A 127 -14.90 8.10 3.03
C ILE A 127 -13.54 8.33 3.71
N VAL A 128 -12.81 9.38 3.29
CA VAL A 128 -11.49 9.68 3.83
C VAL A 128 -11.57 10.18 5.26
N GLN A 129 -12.62 10.94 5.63
CA GLN A 129 -12.84 11.36 7.00
C GLN A 129 -13.12 10.19 7.93
N SER A 130 -13.91 9.20 7.51
CA SER A 130 -14.13 7.96 8.27
C SER A 130 -12.81 7.25 8.57
N TYR A 131 -11.96 7.06 7.56
CA TYR A 131 -10.61 6.49 7.76
C TYR A 131 -9.79 7.30 8.77
N ARG A 132 -9.73 8.62 8.56
CA ARG A 132 -8.93 9.55 9.37
C ARG A 132 -9.39 9.61 10.83
N PHE A 133 -10.70 9.55 11.06
CA PHE A 133 -11.29 9.55 12.39
C PHE A 133 -10.89 8.30 13.18
N GLU A 134 -10.99 7.12 12.57
CA GLU A 134 -10.55 5.86 13.19
C GLU A 134 -9.05 5.86 13.50
N ARG A 135 -8.21 6.32 12.55
CA ARG A 135 -6.77 6.48 12.80
C ARG A 135 -6.49 7.41 13.98
N ARG A 136 -7.29 8.48 14.14
CA ARG A 136 -7.18 9.41 15.28
C ARG A 136 -7.48 8.74 16.61
N GLN A 137 -8.39 7.77 16.64
CA GLN A 137 -8.71 6.98 17.83
C GLN A 137 -7.67 5.91 18.16
N GLY A 138 -6.66 5.74 17.31
CA GLY A 138 -5.61 4.74 17.49
C GLY A 138 -5.88 3.42 16.78
N ALA A 139 -6.90 3.33 15.92
CA ALA A 139 -7.16 2.14 15.12
C ALA A 139 -5.98 1.89 14.15
N PHE A 140 -5.62 0.61 13.96
CA PHE A 140 -4.66 0.20 12.93
C PHE A 140 -5.20 0.50 11.52
N SER A 141 -4.31 0.62 10.53
CA SER A 141 -4.65 1.00 9.15
C SER A 141 -5.77 0.14 8.57
N TYR A 142 -5.69 -1.19 8.75
CA TYR A 142 -6.72 -2.12 8.28
C TYR A 142 -8.10 -1.83 8.88
N MET A 143 -8.20 -1.60 10.20
CA MET A 143 -9.48 -1.33 10.86
C MET A 143 -10.10 -0.01 10.40
N ALA A 144 -9.26 1.03 10.23
CA ALA A 144 -9.69 2.31 9.68
C ALA A 144 -10.14 2.18 8.21
N HIS A 145 -9.48 1.33 7.43
CA HIS A 145 -9.87 1.02 6.05
C HIS A 145 -11.24 0.32 6.00
N CYS A 146 -11.48 -0.67 6.87
CA CYS A 146 -12.80 -1.30 6.99
C CYS A 146 -13.91 -0.32 7.37
N ALA A 147 -13.64 0.66 8.25
CA ALA A 147 -14.63 1.69 8.58
C ALA A 147 -14.96 2.58 7.37
N ALA A 148 -13.95 2.98 6.61
CA ALA A 148 -14.17 3.73 5.37
C ALA A 148 -14.91 2.92 4.31
N ALA A 149 -14.69 1.60 4.23
CA ALA A 149 -15.46 0.71 3.36
C ALA A 149 -16.94 0.65 3.77
N LYS A 150 -17.25 0.59 5.06
CA LYS A 150 -18.65 0.67 5.54
C LYS A 150 -19.33 1.97 5.10
N THR A 151 -18.59 3.08 5.07
CA THR A 151 -19.11 4.35 4.53
C THR A 151 -19.44 4.23 3.04
N VAL A 152 -18.62 3.53 2.24
CA VAL A 152 -18.94 3.24 0.82
C VAL A 152 -20.24 2.45 0.70
N GLU A 153 -20.40 1.39 1.47
CA GLU A 153 -21.62 0.55 1.47
C GLU A 153 -22.88 1.36 1.86
N GLN A 154 -22.76 2.28 2.81
CA GLN A 154 -23.85 3.16 3.23
C GLN A 154 -24.24 4.18 2.15
N ILE A 155 -23.26 4.68 1.40
CA ILE A 155 -23.49 5.64 0.31
C ILE A 155 -24.09 4.94 -0.91
N ASP A 156 -23.62 3.74 -1.23
CA ASP A 156 -24.06 2.97 -2.38
C ASP A 156 -23.94 1.46 -2.14
N GLY A 157 -25.03 0.84 -1.69
CA GLY A 157 -25.09 -0.59 -1.40
C GLY A 157 -24.97 -1.51 -2.62
N SER A 158 -24.88 -0.96 -3.84
CA SER A 158 -24.60 -1.74 -5.05
C SER A 158 -23.09 -1.96 -5.30
N VAL A 159 -22.22 -1.31 -4.53
CA VAL A 159 -20.77 -1.47 -4.66
C VAL A 159 -20.33 -2.83 -4.08
N GLU A 160 -19.93 -3.74 -4.95
CA GLU A 160 -19.51 -5.11 -4.57
C GLU A 160 -18.20 -5.15 -3.77
N ASP A 161 -17.25 -4.24 -4.05
CA ASP A 161 -15.94 -4.18 -3.39
C ASP A 161 -15.71 -2.81 -2.74
N ALA A 162 -16.40 -2.60 -1.63
CA ALA A 162 -16.32 -1.36 -0.85
C ALA A 162 -14.90 -1.08 -0.33
N MET A 163 -14.12 -2.13 -0.05
CA MET A 163 -12.72 -2.00 0.39
C MET A 163 -11.86 -1.40 -0.71
N ALA A 164 -11.94 -1.89 -1.95
CA ALA A 164 -11.18 -1.30 -3.06
C ALA A 164 -11.57 0.16 -3.31
N TYR A 165 -12.87 0.48 -3.22
CA TYR A 165 -13.36 1.84 -3.40
C TYR A 165 -12.81 2.80 -2.33
N ALA A 166 -12.91 2.40 -1.07
CA ALA A 166 -12.35 3.16 0.04
C ALA A 166 -10.83 3.32 -0.09
N GLY A 167 -10.12 2.23 -0.41
CA GLY A 167 -8.66 2.21 -0.54
C GLY A 167 -8.17 3.20 -1.61
N VAL A 168 -8.81 3.21 -2.78
CA VAL A 168 -8.47 4.18 -3.84
C VAL A 168 -8.71 5.62 -3.42
N CYS A 169 -9.82 5.91 -2.71
CA CYS A 169 -10.10 7.26 -2.21
C CYS A 169 -9.07 7.71 -1.16
N ILE A 170 -8.65 6.79 -0.28
CA ILE A 170 -7.65 7.03 0.76
C ILE A 170 -6.28 7.32 0.13
N GLU A 171 -5.80 6.47 -0.78
CA GLU A 171 -4.52 6.66 -1.48
C GLU A 171 -4.51 7.96 -2.29
N TRP A 172 -5.63 8.29 -2.95
CA TRP A 172 -5.75 9.54 -3.68
C TRP A 172 -5.64 10.74 -2.74
N ALA A 173 -6.35 10.72 -1.60
CA ALA A 173 -6.30 11.82 -0.65
C ALA A 173 -4.95 11.96 0.05
N GLU A 174 -4.28 10.85 0.37
CA GLU A 174 -2.93 10.87 0.91
C GLU A 174 -1.96 11.56 -0.07
N ARG A 175 -2.09 11.25 -1.37
CA ARG A 175 -1.21 11.79 -2.42
C ARG A 175 -1.50 13.26 -2.76
N GLU A 176 -2.76 13.60 -2.99
CA GLU A 176 -3.15 14.93 -3.51
C GLU A 176 -3.42 15.95 -2.38
N HIS A 177 -3.78 15.50 -1.18
CA HIS A 177 -4.20 16.35 -0.06
C HIS A 177 -3.48 16.00 1.24
N ARG A 178 -2.19 15.70 1.13
CA ARG A 178 -1.35 15.16 2.21
C ARG A 178 -1.48 15.88 3.55
N ASP A 179 -1.29 17.19 3.56
CA ASP A 179 -1.32 17.98 4.80
C ASP A 179 -2.65 17.85 5.50
N TRP A 180 -3.74 17.85 4.74
CA TRP A 180 -5.07 17.63 5.29
C TRP A 180 -5.20 16.19 5.77
N PHE A 181 -4.79 15.20 4.97
CA PHE A 181 -4.91 13.78 5.29
C PHE A 181 -4.24 13.43 6.62
N TRP A 182 -3.01 13.90 6.85
CA TRP A 182 -2.20 13.51 8.00
C TRP A 182 -2.37 14.37 9.26
N ARG A 183 -2.92 15.58 9.17
CA ARG A 183 -3.14 16.50 10.32
C ARG A 183 -3.93 15.92 11.51
N CYS A 184 -4.57 14.77 11.37
CA CYS A 184 -5.42 14.16 12.40
C CYS A 184 -4.87 12.86 13.02
N ALA A 185 -3.78 12.29 12.51
CA ALA A 185 -3.24 11.03 13.03
C ALA A 185 -2.27 11.32 14.19
N PRO A 186 -2.50 10.80 15.41
CA PRO A 186 -1.57 10.97 16.54
C PRO A 186 -0.19 10.36 16.25
N ASN A 187 -0.15 9.37 15.35
CA ASN A 187 1.04 8.73 14.84
C ASN A 187 0.96 8.69 13.30
N HIS A 188 1.85 9.40 12.60
CA HIS A 188 1.99 9.38 11.14
C HIS A 188 2.46 8.03 10.56
N GLN A 189 2.37 6.97 11.35
CA GLN A 189 2.97 5.68 11.10
C GLN A 189 2.26 4.99 9.93
N VAL A 190 2.99 5.01 8.80
CA VAL A 190 3.02 4.07 7.67
C VAL A 190 1.71 3.33 7.36
N LEU A 191 1.22 3.52 6.13
CA LEU A 191 0.31 2.58 5.47
C LEU A 191 1.02 1.24 5.22
#